data_AF-A0A414NUU2-F1
#
_entry.id   AF-A0A414NUU2-F1
#
_cell.length_a   1.000
_cell.length_b   1.000
_cell.length_c   1.000
_cell.angle_alpha   90.00
_cell.angle_beta   90.00
_cell.angle_gamma   90.00
#
_symmetry.space_group_name_H-M   'P 1'
#
loop_
_entity.id
_entity.type
_entity.pdbx_description
1 polymer ?
#
loop_
_entity_poly.entity_id
_entity_poly.type
_entity_poly.pdbx_seq_one_letter_code
_entity_poly.pdbx_strand_id
1 'polypeptide(L)'
;MADARQKAVKRILSQILSPSDAPDSLYQQILLQYACYSRDGKVMQKTCRDGQLYVIESVQVDADAMAAAVKTHIAGQQQAADEEKLCFAARIRGLAPQETRKAEQGLANIYGTTFQNLGFASKRSDELMLAAARETAATPQQFMSDMVAMARDDIEITTAVIGDIDIQTMAEDEASTTLHANVRMRAISLLHDRETVVADFSESYDMKQSSREKVLEMLIYKIGMDTSRDLADRTLSYWNKQH
;
A
#
# COMPACT_ATOMS: atom_id res chain seq x y z
N MET A 1 -22.51 23.55 -8.69
CA MET A 1 -21.57 23.89 -7.59
C MET A 1 -21.32 22.67 -6.71
N ALA A 2 -22.34 22.06 -6.09
CA ALA A 2 -22.17 20.81 -5.31
C ALA A 2 -21.47 19.68 -6.11
N ASP A 3 -21.90 19.45 -7.35
CA ASP A 3 -21.28 18.46 -8.26
C ASP A 3 -19.80 18.73 -8.56
N ALA A 4 -19.41 20.00 -8.78
CA ALA A 4 -18.02 20.38 -9.04
C ALA A 4 -17.14 20.18 -7.80
N ARG A 5 -17.65 20.55 -6.61
CA ARG A 5 -16.96 20.34 -5.32
C ARG A 5 -16.76 18.87 -5.02
N GLN A 6 -17.81 18.06 -5.18
CA GLN A 6 -17.73 16.62 -4.95
C GLN A 6 -16.75 15.95 -5.93
N LYS A 7 -16.74 16.34 -7.22
CA LYS A 7 -15.77 15.86 -8.20
C LYS A 7 -14.32 16.25 -7.87
N ALA A 8 -14.10 17.47 -7.40
CA ALA A 8 -12.78 17.94 -6.98
C ALA A 8 -12.27 17.15 -5.77
N VAL A 9 -13.12 16.96 -4.75
CA VAL A 9 -12.81 16.13 -3.57
C VAL A 9 -12.57 14.69 -3.98
N LYS A 10 -13.42 14.10 -4.83
CA LYS A 10 -13.26 12.73 -5.36
C LYS A 10 -11.87 12.51 -5.98
N ARG A 11 -11.40 13.49 -6.77
CA ARG A 11 -10.09 13.46 -7.45
C ARG A 11 -8.91 13.51 -6.47
N ILE A 12 -8.99 14.32 -5.43
CA ILE A 12 -7.92 14.39 -4.43
C ILE A 12 -7.97 13.15 -3.52
N LEU A 13 -9.17 12.73 -3.09
CA LEU A 13 -9.35 11.54 -2.27
C LEU A 13 -8.85 10.28 -2.98
N SER A 14 -9.00 10.16 -4.31
CA SER A 14 -8.45 9.02 -5.07
C SER A 14 -6.93 8.94 -5.07
N GLN A 15 -6.23 9.99 -4.64
CA GLN A 15 -4.78 9.98 -4.42
C GLN A 15 -4.41 9.48 -3.02
N ILE A 16 -5.36 9.50 -2.08
CA ILE A 16 -5.18 9.14 -0.67
C ILE A 16 -5.74 7.74 -0.37
N LEU A 17 -6.90 7.38 -0.92
CA LEU A 17 -7.56 6.08 -0.79
C LEU A 17 -7.98 5.55 -2.17
N SER A 18 -7.91 4.23 -2.37
CA SER A 18 -8.46 3.65 -3.59
C SER A 18 -9.96 3.93 -3.73
N PRO A 19 -10.44 4.35 -4.92
CA PRO A 19 -11.87 4.56 -5.15
C PRO A 19 -12.67 3.28 -4.90
N SER A 20 -13.78 3.41 -4.17
CA SER A 20 -14.74 2.34 -3.96
C SER A 20 -16.15 2.90 -4.13
N ASP A 21 -17.02 2.13 -4.78
CA ASP A 21 -18.44 2.46 -4.91
C ASP A 21 -19.30 1.80 -3.81
N ALA A 22 -18.67 1.03 -2.90
CA ALA A 22 -19.37 0.41 -1.78
C ALA A 22 -19.83 1.48 -0.77
N PRO A 23 -21.13 1.58 -0.43
CA PRO A 23 -21.67 2.68 0.39
C PRO A 23 -21.08 2.79 1.80
N ASP A 24 -20.65 1.65 2.34
CA ASP A 24 -20.01 1.47 3.65
C ASP A 24 -18.50 1.69 3.62
N SER A 25 -17.88 1.82 2.45
CA SER A 25 -16.43 2.04 2.35
C SER A 25 -16.01 3.39 2.94
N LEU A 26 -14.83 3.43 3.57
CA LEU A 26 -14.23 4.69 4.06
C LEU A 26 -14.16 5.76 2.95
N TYR A 27 -13.91 5.34 1.70
CA TYR A 27 -13.92 6.24 0.55
C TYR A 27 -15.26 6.97 0.39
N GLN A 28 -16.39 6.24 0.44
CA GLN A 28 -17.72 6.85 0.36
C GLN A 28 -18.06 7.65 1.61
N GLN A 29 -17.69 7.16 2.81
CA GLN A 29 -17.93 7.89 4.06
C GLN A 29 -17.25 9.28 4.07
N ILE A 30 -15.99 9.37 3.64
CA ILE A 30 -15.26 10.64 3.53
C ILE A 30 -15.84 11.49 2.38
N LEU A 31 -16.19 10.88 1.25
CA LEU A 31 -16.76 11.61 0.11
C LEU A 31 -18.14 12.22 0.43
N LEU A 32 -18.96 11.57 1.25
CA LEU A 32 -20.23 12.12 1.73
C LEU A 32 -20.04 13.40 2.56
N GLN A 33 -18.87 13.56 3.18
CA GLN A 33 -18.47 14.74 3.94
C GLN A 33 -17.65 15.75 3.10
N TYR A 34 -17.74 15.72 1.76
CA TYR A 34 -16.95 16.57 0.87
C TYR A 34 -17.02 18.07 1.21
N ALA A 35 -18.12 18.53 1.82
CA ALA A 35 -18.29 19.92 2.21
C ALA A 35 -17.30 20.35 3.31
N CYS A 36 -16.85 19.44 4.18
CA CYS A 36 -15.85 19.68 5.22
C CYS A 36 -14.46 19.94 4.63
N TYR A 37 -14.20 19.43 3.43
CA TYR A 37 -12.88 19.44 2.80
C TYR A 37 -12.77 20.36 1.58
N SER A 38 -13.85 21.05 1.23
CA SER A 38 -13.89 21.92 0.06
C SER A 38 -14.52 23.25 0.40
N ARG A 39 -13.98 24.33 -0.16
CA ARG A 39 -14.59 25.66 -0.10
C ARG A 39 -15.36 25.93 -1.38
N ASP A 40 -16.27 26.90 -1.32
CA ASP A 40 -16.98 27.35 -2.51
C ASP A 40 -15.98 27.86 -3.54
N GLY A 41 -16.19 27.42 -4.78
CA GLY A 41 -15.28 27.70 -5.86
C GLY A 41 -15.62 29.00 -6.59
N LYS A 42 -14.66 29.46 -7.39
CA LYS A 42 -14.88 30.59 -8.30
C LYS A 42 -15.29 30.05 -9.66
N VAL A 43 -16.44 30.50 -10.18
CA VAL A 43 -16.82 30.19 -11.56
C VAL A 43 -15.84 30.89 -12.51
N MET A 44 -15.12 30.09 -13.27
CA MET A 44 -14.12 30.54 -14.25
C MET A 44 -14.75 30.74 -15.62
N GLN A 45 -15.67 29.85 -16.00
CA GLN A 45 -16.31 29.90 -17.31
C GLN A 45 -17.74 29.35 -17.24
N LYS A 46 -18.63 29.96 -18.03
CA LYS A 46 -19.98 29.46 -18.28
C LYS A 46 -20.16 29.35 -19.79
N THR A 47 -20.64 28.21 -20.26
CA THR A 47 -20.89 27.98 -21.68
C THR A 47 -22.21 27.24 -21.86
N CYS A 48 -23.10 27.81 -22.65
CA CYS A 48 -24.33 27.12 -23.05
C CYS A 48 -24.09 26.41 -24.38
N ARG A 49 -24.31 25.10 -24.43
CA ARG A 49 -24.22 24.29 -25.65
C ARG A 49 -25.38 23.30 -25.67
N ASP A 50 -26.08 23.21 -26.79
CA ASP A 50 -27.20 22.28 -27.00
C ASP A 50 -28.28 22.34 -25.90
N GLY A 51 -28.58 23.55 -25.41
CA GLY A 51 -29.54 23.79 -24.33
C GLY A 51 -29.05 23.43 -22.92
N GLN A 52 -27.81 22.93 -22.76
CA GLN A 52 -27.20 22.62 -21.48
C GLN A 52 -26.20 23.70 -21.05
N LEU A 53 -26.22 24.07 -19.78
CA LEU A 53 -25.26 25.00 -19.17
C LEU A 53 -24.07 24.21 -18.58
N TYR A 54 -22.89 24.41 -19.16
CA TYR A 54 -21.62 23.92 -18.63
C TYR A 54 -20.95 25.02 -17.82
N VAL A 55 -20.48 24.67 -16.63
CA VAL A 55 -19.78 25.58 -15.71
C VAL A 55 -18.44 24.98 -15.36
N ILE A 56 -17.36 25.74 -15.60
CA ILE A 56 -16.03 25.42 -15.10
C ILE A 56 -15.81 26.25 -13.84
N GLU A 57 -15.51 25.56 -12.74
CA GLU A 57 -15.34 26.14 -11.41
C GLU A 57 -13.97 25.74 -10.86
N SER A 58 -13.26 26.72 -10.29
CA SER A 58 -12.03 26.45 -9.52
C SER A 58 -12.43 26.17 -8.08
N VAL A 59 -12.21 24.95 -7.60
CA VAL A 59 -12.55 24.53 -6.24
C VAL A 59 -11.26 24.39 -5.43
N GLN A 60 -11.23 25.00 -4.25
CA GLN A 60 -10.17 24.76 -3.27
C GLN A 60 -10.52 23.54 -2.42
N VAL A 61 -9.58 22.61 -2.31
CA VAL A 61 -9.71 21.37 -1.55
C VAL A 61 -8.60 21.31 -0.51
N ASP A 62 -8.96 21.02 0.74
CA ASP A 62 -8.02 20.82 1.85
C ASP A 62 -7.60 19.35 1.89
N ALA A 63 -6.50 19.06 1.19
CA ALA A 63 -5.95 17.70 1.09
C ALA A 63 -5.44 17.18 2.44
N ASP A 64 -4.87 18.07 3.26
CA ASP A 64 -4.28 17.72 4.55
C ASP A 64 -5.39 17.33 5.55
N ALA A 65 -6.49 18.07 5.58
CA ALA A 65 -7.64 17.74 6.40
C ALA A 65 -8.27 16.39 6.00
N MET A 66 -8.33 16.07 4.70
CA MET A 66 -8.79 14.75 4.25
C MET A 66 -7.84 13.63 4.67
N ALA A 67 -6.53 13.81 4.48
CA ALA A 67 -5.54 12.83 4.88
C ALA A 67 -5.60 12.58 6.41
N ALA A 68 -5.76 13.65 7.20
CA ALA A 68 -5.94 13.55 8.65
C ALA A 68 -7.22 12.80 9.04
N ALA A 69 -8.34 13.05 8.34
CA ALA A 69 -9.59 12.34 8.58
C ALA A 69 -9.48 10.83 8.29
N VAL A 70 -8.84 10.46 7.18
CA VAL A 70 -8.54 9.05 6.84
C VAL A 70 -7.70 8.40 7.93
N LYS A 71 -6.59 9.04 8.31
CA LYS A 71 -5.70 8.54 9.37
C LYS A 71 -6.42 8.36 10.71
N THR A 72 -7.26 9.32 11.09
CA THR A 72 -7.99 9.30 12.37
C THR A 72 -9.02 8.17 12.39
N HIS A 73 -9.72 7.94 11.28
CA HIS A 73 -10.68 6.84 11.17
C HIS A 73 -9.99 5.49 11.33
N ILE A 74 -8.88 5.28 10.63
CA ILE A 74 -8.14 4.02 10.65
C ILE A 74 -7.51 3.79 12.02
N ALA A 75 -6.86 4.79 12.61
CA ALA A 75 -6.31 4.69 13.96
C ALA A 75 -7.40 4.41 15.01
N GLY A 76 -8.59 5.01 14.86
CA GLY A 76 -9.74 4.76 15.74
C GLY A 76 -10.27 3.33 15.63
N GLN A 77 -10.32 2.76 14.42
CA GLN A 77 -10.70 1.36 14.21
C GLN A 77 -9.67 0.40 14.86
N GLN A 78 -8.37 0.65 14.66
CA GLN A 78 -7.32 -0.17 15.28
C GLN A 78 -7.34 -0.10 16.80
N GLN A 79 -7.59 1.08 17.37
CA GLN A 79 -7.67 1.24 18.82
C GLN A 79 -8.90 0.52 19.41
N ALA A 80 -10.00 0.43 18.66
CA ALA A 80 -11.20 -0.29 19.08
C ALA A 80 -11.04 -1.83 19.02
N ALA A 81 -10.05 -2.33 18.27
CA ALA A 81 -9.79 -3.75 18.07
C ALA A 81 -8.72 -4.37 19.00
N ASP A 82 -8.24 -3.60 20.00
CA ASP A 82 -7.15 -3.95 20.94
C ASP A 82 -5.79 -4.28 20.26
N GLU A 83 -4.83 -3.38 20.44
CA GLU A 83 -3.39 -3.52 20.13
C GLU A 83 -3.01 -4.13 18.76
N GLU A 84 -3.69 -3.72 17.69
CA GLU A 84 -3.36 -4.14 16.33
C GLU A 84 -2.07 -3.50 15.78
N LYS A 85 -0.97 -4.26 15.71
CA LYS A 85 0.21 -3.85 14.94
C LYS A 85 0.34 -4.65 13.65
N LEU A 86 0.63 -3.92 12.58
CA LEU A 86 0.99 -4.52 11.31
C LEU A 86 2.48 -4.83 11.28
N CYS A 87 2.85 -6.05 10.90
CA CYS A 87 4.22 -6.45 10.63
C CYS A 87 4.43 -6.55 9.11
N PHE A 88 5.54 -6.01 8.61
CA PHE A 88 5.93 -6.15 7.21
C PHE A 88 7.25 -6.92 7.10
N ALA A 89 7.28 -7.94 6.25
CA ALA A 89 8.48 -8.69 5.97
C ALA A 89 8.50 -9.26 4.55
N ALA A 90 9.62 -9.09 3.83
CA ALA A 90 9.78 -9.64 2.50
C ALA A 90 11.17 -10.22 2.31
N ARG A 91 11.25 -11.37 1.64
CA ARG A 91 12.49 -12.00 1.21
C ARG A 91 12.77 -11.66 -0.24
N ILE A 92 13.96 -11.17 -0.53
CA ILE A 92 14.42 -10.92 -1.90
C ILE A 92 15.49 -11.94 -2.30
N ARG A 93 15.28 -12.63 -3.43
CA ARG A 93 16.17 -13.66 -3.99
C ARG A 93 16.77 -13.21 -5.32
N GLY A 94 17.89 -13.84 -5.69
CA GLY A 94 18.57 -13.60 -6.98
C GLY A 94 19.48 -12.37 -7.02
N LEU A 95 19.79 -11.78 -5.86
CA LEU A 95 20.74 -10.67 -5.71
C LEU A 95 21.93 -11.07 -4.84
N ALA A 96 23.02 -10.28 -4.92
CA ALA A 96 24.14 -10.42 -3.98
C ALA A 96 23.72 -10.03 -2.56
N PRO A 97 24.33 -10.58 -1.48
CA PRO A 97 23.88 -10.36 -0.11
C PRO A 97 23.73 -8.89 0.32
N GLN A 98 24.63 -8.01 -0.13
CA GLN A 98 24.54 -6.57 0.17
C GLN A 98 23.39 -5.89 -0.58
N GLU A 99 23.17 -6.25 -1.85
CA GLU A 99 22.07 -5.75 -2.67
C GLU A 99 20.72 -6.20 -2.08
N THR A 100 20.62 -7.46 -1.67
CA THR A 100 19.45 -8.04 -0.98
C THR A 100 19.07 -7.20 0.24
N ARG A 101 20.02 -6.96 1.16
CA ARG A 101 19.74 -6.18 2.38
C ARG A 101 19.29 -4.75 2.07
N LYS A 102 19.96 -4.07 1.13
CA LYS A 102 19.59 -2.71 0.71
C LYS A 102 18.18 -2.67 0.11
N ALA A 103 17.86 -3.63 -0.75
CA ALA A 103 16.55 -3.74 -1.41
C ALA A 103 15.42 -4.02 -0.41
N GLU A 104 15.65 -4.92 0.56
CA GLU A 104 14.67 -5.26 1.59
C GLU A 104 14.43 -4.10 2.55
N GLN A 105 15.48 -3.38 2.94
CA GLN A 105 15.35 -2.17 3.75
C GLN A 105 14.59 -1.08 2.99
N GLY A 106 14.88 -0.89 1.69
CA GLY A 106 14.15 0.03 0.82
C GLY A 106 12.66 -0.32 0.74
N LEU A 107 12.35 -1.59 0.55
CA LEU A 107 10.97 -2.08 0.51
C LEU A 107 10.25 -1.90 1.85
N ALA A 108 10.90 -2.23 2.97
CA ALA A 108 10.35 -2.02 4.31
C ALA A 108 10.08 -0.54 4.62
N ASN A 109 10.92 0.37 4.14
CA ASN A 109 10.70 1.80 4.27
C ASN A 109 9.47 2.27 3.48
N ILE A 110 9.29 1.77 2.25
CA ILE A 110 8.12 2.09 1.41
C ILE A 110 6.86 1.58 2.09
N TYR A 111 6.82 0.32 2.50
CA TYR A 111 5.67 -0.26 3.21
C TYR A 111 5.37 0.49 4.51
N GLY A 112 6.38 0.74 5.34
CA GLY A 112 6.21 1.50 6.58
C GLY A 112 5.59 2.88 6.31
N THR A 113 6.08 3.59 5.30
CA THR A 113 5.57 4.91 4.91
C THR A 113 4.14 4.83 4.37
N THR A 114 3.84 3.90 3.46
CA THR A 114 2.51 3.74 2.85
C THR A 114 1.45 3.42 3.91
N PHE A 115 1.73 2.45 4.79
CA PHE A 115 0.80 2.07 5.84
C PHE A 115 0.65 3.17 6.91
N GLN A 116 1.75 3.83 7.33
CA GLN A 116 1.66 4.99 8.24
C GLN A 116 0.90 6.17 7.64
N ASN A 117 1.02 6.40 6.33
CA ASN A 117 0.27 7.45 5.65
C ASN A 117 -1.23 7.17 5.61
N LEU A 118 -1.63 5.90 5.65
CA LEU A 118 -3.02 5.49 5.82
C LEU A 118 -3.45 5.43 7.29
N GLY A 119 -2.53 5.60 8.25
CA GLY A 119 -2.85 5.64 9.68
C GLY A 119 -2.73 4.30 10.39
N PHE A 120 -2.20 3.26 9.73
CA PHE A 120 -1.91 1.99 10.38
C PHE A 120 -0.76 2.15 11.39
N ALA A 121 -0.96 1.66 12.62
CA ALA A 121 0.10 1.36 13.55
C ALA A 121 0.94 0.19 13.01
N SER A 122 2.19 0.48 12.61
CA SER A 122 3.12 -0.51 12.08
C SER A 122 4.26 -0.77 13.06
N LYS A 123 4.57 -2.06 13.26
CA LYS A 123 5.81 -2.53 13.86
C LYS A 123 6.68 -3.01 12.71
N ARG A 124 7.91 -2.49 12.60
CA ARG A 124 8.88 -3.09 11.66
C ARG A 124 9.10 -4.54 12.08
N SER A 125 9.13 -5.47 11.13
CA SER A 125 9.56 -6.84 11.47
C SER A 125 10.95 -6.76 12.09
N ASP A 126 11.19 -7.54 13.12
CA ASP A 126 12.53 -7.70 13.65
C ASP A 126 13.44 -8.22 12.51
N GLU A 127 14.58 -7.56 12.28
CA GLU A 127 15.57 -8.00 11.30
C GLU A 127 16.04 -9.43 11.62
N LEU A 128 16.03 -9.83 12.89
CA LEU A 128 16.33 -11.17 13.35
C LEU A 128 15.27 -12.19 12.92
N MET A 129 13.99 -11.83 12.97
CA MET A 129 12.87 -12.68 12.54
C MET A 129 12.97 -12.97 11.04
N LEU A 130 13.19 -11.92 10.25
CA LEU A 130 13.35 -12.05 8.81
C LEU A 130 14.62 -12.83 8.43
N ALA A 131 15.72 -12.68 9.18
CA ALA A 131 16.93 -13.48 8.99
C ALA A 131 16.69 -14.96 9.32
N ALA A 132 16.06 -15.27 10.46
CA ALA A 132 15.78 -16.62 10.90
C ALA A 132 14.89 -17.41 9.92
N ALA A 133 13.85 -16.76 9.37
CA ALA A 133 12.99 -17.37 8.37
C ALA A 133 13.72 -17.64 7.04
N ARG A 134 14.76 -16.86 6.69
CA ARG A 134 15.55 -17.12 5.47
C ARG A 134 16.45 -18.32 5.61
N GLU A 135 17.06 -18.51 6.78
CA GLU A 135 17.99 -19.61 7.02
C GLU A 135 17.28 -20.97 6.97
N THR A 136 16.00 -21.00 7.32
CA THR A 136 15.18 -22.22 7.43
C THR A 136 14.37 -22.51 6.17
N ALA A 137 13.95 -21.49 5.42
CA ALA A 137 13.01 -21.67 4.32
C ALA A 137 13.65 -21.99 2.96
N ALA A 138 13.53 -23.25 2.52
CA ALA A 138 13.96 -23.69 1.19
C ALA A 138 13.07 -23.20 0.03
N THR A 139 11.79 -22.89 0.28
CA THR A 139 10.81 -22.52 -0.75
C THR A 139 10.08 -21.21 -0.39
N PRO A 140 9.45 -20.51 -1.36
CA PRO A 140 8.58 -19.37 -1.07
C PRO A 140 7.46 -19.71 -0.09
N GLN A 141 6.82 -20.87 -0.25
CA GLN A 141 5.73 -21.31 0.64
C GLN A 141 6.22 -21.57 2.07
N GLN A 142 7.39 -22.20 2.22
CA GLN A 142 7.98 -22.43 3.54
C GLN A 142 8.28 -21.09 4.23
N PHE A 143 8.86 -20.13 3.51
CA PHE A 143 9.16 -18.79 4.04
C PHE A 143 7.90 -18.09 4.54
N MET A 144 6.82 -18.13 3.75
CA MET A 144 5.53 -17.54 4.16
C MET A 144 5.02 -18.21 5.44
N SER A 145 5.05 -19.54 5.53
CA SER A 145 4.59 -20.29 6.71
C SER A 145 5.42 -19.97 7.96
N ASP A 146 6.74 -19.95 7.83
CA ASP A 146 7.64 -19.68 8.96
C ASP A 146 7.43 -18.25 9.49
N MET A 147 7.28 -17.28 8.58
CA MET A 147 7.03 -15.89 8.92
C MET A 147 5.66 -15.67 9.58
N VAL A 148 4.62 -16.39 9.14
CA VAL A 148 3.30 -16.36 9.80
C VAL A 148 3.42 -16.92 11.22
N ALA A 149 4.13 -18.04 11.40
CA ALA A 149 4.32 -18.63 12.73
C ALA A 149 5.06 -17.67 13.67
N MET A 150 6.17 -17.08 13.21
CA MET A 150 6.93 -16.10 14.00
C MET A 150 6.12 -14.84 14.32
N ALA A 151 5.30 -14.37 13.37
CA ALA A 151 4.42 -13.22 13.60
C ALA A 151 3.34 -13.52 14.63
N ARG A 152 2.82 -14.74 14.70
CA ARG A 152 1.81 -15.15 15.69
C ARG A 152 2.36 -15.24 17.11
N ASP A 153 3.63 -15.60 17.26
CA ASP A 153 4.27 -15.69 18.58
C ASP A 153 4.43 -14.30 19.23
N ASP A 154 4.36 -13.22 18.44
CA ASP A 154 4.31 -11.84 18.93
C ASP A 154 2.85 -11.39 19.06
N ILE A 155 2.35 -11.38 20.29
CA ILE A 155 0.94 -11.07 20.64
C ILE A 155 0.48 -9.68 20.18
N GLU A 156 1.40 -8.77 19.86
CA GLU A 156 1.05 -7.44 19.35
C GLU A 156 0.76 -7.42 17.84
N ILE A 157 1.14 -8.49 17.10
CA ILE A 157 0.98 -8.54 15.64
C ILE A 157 -0.34 -9.19 15.29
N THR A 158 -1.26 -8.40 14.74
CA THR A 158 -2.60 -8.87 14.34
C THR A 158 -2.77 -8.97 12.85
N THR A 159 -1.88 -8.34 12.08
CA THR A 159 -1.82 -8.46 10.62
C THR A 159 -0.36 -8.55 10.16
N ALA A 160 -0.05 -9.55 9.34
CA ALA A 160 1.27 -9.73 8.76
C ALA A 160 1.21 -9.55 7.24
N VAL A 161 2.06 -8.67 6.72
CA VAL A 161 2.30 -8.50 5.29
C VAL A 161 3.61 -9.18 4.94
N ILE A 162 3.53 -10.34 4.28
CA ILE A 162 4.66 -11.23 4.04
C ILE A 162 4.87 -11.40 2.52
N GLY A 163 6.13 -11.44 2.08
CA GLY A 163 6.46 -11.47 0.66
C GLY A 163 7.67 -12.29 0.25
N ASP A 164 7.64 -12.82 -0.97
CA ASP A 164 8.79 -13.40 -1.67
C ASP A 164 8.93 -12.73 -3.03
N ILE A 165 10.11 -12.18 -3.32
CA ILE A 165 10.45 -11.51 -4.57
C ILE A 165 11.69 -12.18 -5.16
N ASP A 166 11.57 -12.68 -6.38
CA ASP A 166 12.68 -13.27 -7.14
C ASP A 166 13.14 -12.30 -8.22
N ILE A 167 14.40 -11.86 -8.18
CA ILE A 167 14.95 -10.93 -9.17
C ILE A 167 16.00 -11.64 -10.01
N GLN A 168 15.91 -11.48 -11.32
CA GLN A 168 16.77 -12.13 -12.30
C GLN A 168 17.37 -11.08 -13.24
N THR A 169 18.65 -11.20 -13.55
CA THR A 169 19.29 -10.40 -14.60
C THR A 169 19.02 -11.05 -15.95
N MET A 170 18.33 -10.32 -16.84
CA MET A 170 17.94 -10.82 -18.16
C MET A 170 18.93 -10.47 -19.25
N ALA A 171 19.49 -9.27 -19.17
CA ALA A 171 20.53 -8.80 -20.07
C ALA A 171 21.40 -7.77 -19.34
N GLU A 172 22.70 -7.81 -19.61
CA GLU A 172 23.66 -6.84 -19.09
C GLU A 172 24.70 -6.56 -20.18
N ASP A 173 24.77 -5.30 -20.59
CA ASP A 173 25.76 -4.78 -21.55
C ASP A 173 26.37 -3.48 -21.01
N GLU A 174 27.41 -2.95 -21.69
CA GLU A 174 28.10 -1.74 -21.25
C GLU A 174 27.19 -0.51 -21.17
N ALA A 175 26.06 -0.51 -21.90
CA ALA A 175 25.14 0.61 -21.96
C ALA A 175 23.96 0.48 -20.98
N SER A 176 23.64 -0.74 -20.51
CA SER A 176 22.41 -1.01 -19.80
C SER A 176 22.32 -2.37 -19.10
N THR A 177 21.51 -2.41 -18.05
CA THR A 177 21.11 -3.62 -17.34
C THR A 177 19.59 -3.77 -17.39
N THR A 178 19.12 -4.98 -17.67
CA THR A 178 17.70 -5.36 -17.64
C THR A 178 17.47 -6.39 -16.54
N LEU A 179 16.55 -6.08 -15.62
CA LEU A 179 16.13 -6.96 -14.54
C LEU A 179 14.67 -7.37 -14.73
N HIS A 180 14.38 -8.63 -14.40
CA HIS A 180 13.05 -9.18 -14.27
C HIS A 180 12.79 -9.48 -12.79
N ALA A 181 11.59 -9.21 -12.30
CA ALA A 181 11.16 -9.58 -10.95
C ALA A 181 9.85 -10.34 -10.97
N ASN A 182 9.76 -11.43 -10.21
CA ASN A 182 8.52 -12.12 -9.88
C ASN A 182 8.18 -11.85 -8.42
N VAL A 183 7.03 -11.23 -8.18
CA VAL A 183 6.60 -10.74 -6.87
C VAL A 183 5.41 -11.54 -6.39
N ARG A 184 5.45 -12.01 -5.14
CA ARG A 184 4.30 -12.60 -4.44
C ARG A 184 4.24 -12.05 -3.03
N MET A 185 3.14 -11.40 -2.68
CA MET A 185 2.93 -10.76 -1.39
C MET A 185 1.55 -11.12 -0.84
N ARG A 186 1.43 -11.29 0.47
CA ARG A 186 0.13 -11.51 1.14
C ARG A 186 0.00 -10.64 2.37
N ALA A 187 -1.20 -10.11 2.58
CA ALA A 187 -1.63 -9.60 3.87
C ALA A 187 -2.46 -10.69 4.55
N ILE A 188 -2.13 -11.01 5.80
CA ILE A 188 -2.70 -12.12 6.56
C ILE A 188 -3.18 -11.59 7.90
N SER A 189 -4.45 -11.81 8.22
CA SER A 189 -5.00 -11.51 9.53
C SER A 189 -4.71 -12.65 10.50
N LEU A 190 -4.28 -12.28 11.70
CA LEU A 190 -3.91 -13.15 12.81
C LEU A 190 -4.84 -12.98 14.03
N LEU A 191 -5.90 -12.16 13.91
CA LEU A 191 -6.84 -11.81 15.00
C LEU A 191 -7.67 -13.00 15.53
N HIS A 192 -7.64 -14.14 14.84
CA HIS A 192 -8.40 -15.33 15.20
C HIS A 192 -7.47 -16.55 15.14
N ASP A 193 -7.85 -17.66 15.79
CA ASP A 193 -7.12 -18.94 15.75
C ASP A 193 -6.89 -19.51 14.32
N ARG A 194 -7.45 -18.86 13.29
CA ARG A 194 -7.33 -19.22 11.89
C ARG A 194 -6.62 -18.14 11.09
N GLU A 195 -5.64 -18.59 10.32
CA GLU A 195 -4.99 -17.77 9.29
C GLU A 195 -6.04 -17.35 8.27
N THR A 196 -6.20 -16.04 8.06
CA THR A 196 -7.05 -15.54 6.99
C THR A 196 -6.22 -14.69 6.06
N VAL A 197 -6.06 -15.15 4.82
CA VAL A 197 -5.45 -14.33 3.76
C VAL A 197 -6.43 -13.21 3.43
N VAL A 198 -6.06 -11.99 3.81
CA VAL A 198 -6.83 -10.77 3.63
C VAL A 198 -6.63 -10.22 2.22
N ALA A 199 -5.40 -10.28 1.73
CA ALA A 199 -5.03 -9.87 0.40
C ALA A 199 -3.88 -10.74 -0.13
N ASP A 200 -3.88 -10.96 -1.44
CA ASP A 200 -2.82 -11.66 -2.16
C ASP A 200 -2.50 -10.86 -3.43
N PHE A 201 -1.22 -10.60 -3.66
CA PHE A 201 -0.71 -9.84 -4.80
C PHE A 201 0.35 -10.67 -5.51
N SER A 202 0.23 -10.82 -6.82
CA SER A 202 1.20 -11.53 -7.64
C SER A 202 1.34 -10.85 -8.99
N GLU A 203 2.52 -10.31 -9.28
CA GLU A 203 2.85 -9.69 -10.57
C GLU A 203 4.30 -9.94 -10.95
N SER A 204 4.61 -9.66 -12.21
CA SER A 204 5.96 -9.68 -12.75
C SER A 204 6.31 -8.31 -13.33
N TYR A 205 7.58 -7.92 -13.20
CA TYR A 205 8.08 -6.63 -13.65
C TYR A 205 9.32 -6.81 -14.50
N ASP A 206 9.42 -6.06 -15.59
CA ASP A 206 10.62 -5.93 -16.40
C ASP A 206 11.07 -4.47 -16.40
N MET A 207 12.36 -4.24 -16.14
CA MET A 207 12.92 -2.90 -16.15
C MET A 207 14.32 -2.86 -16.73
N LYS A 208 14.60 -1.83 -17.53
CA LYS A 208 15.90 -1.56 -18.14
C LYS A 208 16.38 -0.16 -17.75
N GLN A 209 17.63 -0.04 -17.29
CA GLN A 209 18.28 1.26 -17.05
C GLN A 209 19.76 1.22 -17.44
N SER A 210 20.39 2.40 -17.44
CA SER A 210 21.80 2.59 -17.78
C SER A 210 22.80 1.96 -16.81
N SER A 211 22.37 1.51 -15.62
CA SER A 211 23.23 0.81 -14.67
C SER A 211 22.41 -0.13 -13.79
N ARG A 212 23.07 -1.19 -13.29
CA ARG A 212 22.50 -2.17 -12.36
C ARG A 212 21.91 -1.53 -11.10
N GLU A 213 22.64 -0.60 -10.50
CA GLU A 213 22.17 0.09 -9.29
C GLU A 213 20.87 0.86 -9.55
N LYS A 214 20.81 1.61 -10.65
CA LYS A 214 19.64 2.43 -10.99
C LYS A 214 18.43 1.57 -11.35
N VAL A 215 18.61 0.50 -12.13
CA VAL A 215 17.49 -0.41 -12.45
C VAL A 215 16.98 -1.08 -11.18
N LEU A 216 17.87 -1.51 -10.27
CA LEU A 216 17.46 -2.16 -9.03
C LEU A 216 16.68 -1.20 -8.12
N GLU A 217 17.18 0.02 -7.91
CA GLU A 217 16.50 1.02 -7.10
C GLU A 217 15.11 1.35 -7.64
N MET A 218 15.00 1.61 -8.95
CA MET A 218 13.72 1.91 -9.59
C MET A 218 12.76 0.72 -9.57
N LEU A 219 13.27 -0.50 -9.73
CA LEU A 219 12.49 -1.72 -9.71
C LEU A 219 11.90 -1.97 -8.30
N ILE A 220 12.72 -1.89 -7.26
CA ILE A 220 12.28 -2.02 -5.86
C ILE A 220 11.29 -0.93 -5.49
N TYR A 221 11.53 0.32 -5.92
CA TYR A 221 10.60 1.41 -5.69
C TYR A 221 9.24 1.16 -6.36
N LYS A 222 9.23 0.74 -7.64
CA LYS A 222 8.00 0.43 -8.36
C LYS A 222 7.23 -0.73 -7.71
N ILE A 223 7.92 -1.83 -7.43
CA ILE A 223 7.32 -2.99 -6.75
C ILE A 223 6.73 -2.53 -5.41
N GLY A 224 7.50 -1.82 -4.59
CA GLY A 224 7.06 -1.34 -3.29
C GLY A 224 5.84 -0.42 -3.37
N MET A 225 5.81 0.52 -4.31
CA MET A 225 4.67 1.43 -4.47
C MET A 225 3.40 0.69 -4.90
N ASP A 226 3.50 -0.15 -5.93
CA ASP A 226 2.34 -0.87 -6.47
C ASP A 226 1.78 -1.85 -5.43
N THR A 227 2.66 -2.66 -4.83
CA THR A 227 2.28 -3.71 -3.86
C THR A 227 1.83 -3.16 -2.52
N SER A 228 2.53 -2.17 -1.94
CA SER A 228 2.14 -1.61 -0.64
C SER A 228 0.80 -0.92 -0.71
N ARG A 229 0.49 -0.28 -1.85
CA ARG A 229 -0.77 0.40 -2.04
C ARG A 229 -1.94 -0.57 -2.16
N ASP A 230 -1.84 -1.57 -3.04
CA ASP A 230 -2.89 -2.59 -3.21
C ASP A 230 -3.18 -3.32 -1.89
N LEU A 231 -2.13 -3.80 -1.21
CA LEU A 231 -2.29 -4.54 0.03
C LEU A 231 -2.86 -3.67 1.14
N ALA A 232 -2.45 -2.40 1.27
CA ALA A 232 -2.99 -1.53 2.30
C ALA A 232 -4.47 -1.21 2.06
N ASP A 233 -4.87 -0.90 0.82
CA ASP A 233 -6.26 -0.62 0.46
C ASP A 233 -7.16 -1.84 0.67
N ARG A 234 -6.67 -3.05 0.35
CA ARG A 234 -7.41 -4.31 0.57
C ARG A 234 -7.46 -4.75 2.02
N THR A 235 -6.38 -4.51 2.78
CA THR A 235 -6.37 -4.74 4.24
C THR A 235 -7.39 -3.85 4.93
N LEU A 236 -7.41 -2.56 4.57
CA LEU A 236 -8.40 -1.61 5.06
C LEU A 236 -9.84 -2.03 4.69
N SER A 237 -10.04 -2.47 3.45
CA SER A 237 -11.36 -2.93 2.98
C SER A 237 -11.86 -4.16 3.75
N TYR A 238 -10.95 -5.02 4.21
CA TYR A 238 -11.30 -6.18 5.03
C TYR A 238 -11.71 -5.78 6.44
N TRP A 239 -10.96 -4.87 7.10
CA TRP A 239 -11.33 -4.36 8.42
C TRP A 239 -12.69 -3.66 8.42
N ASN A 240 -12.98 -2.86 7.40
CA ASN A 240 -14.27 -2.20 7.24
C ASN A 240 -15.45 -3.17 7.05
N LYS A 241 -15.23 -4.43 6.69
CA LYS A 241 -16.30 -5.44 6.58
C LYS A 241 -16.53 -6.22 7.87
N GLN A 242 -15.60 -6.16 8.82
CA GLN A 242 -15.73 -6.85 10.10
C GLN A 242 -16.41 -5.99 11.18
N HIS A 243 -16.57 -4.69 10.91
CA HIS A 243 -17.20 -3.69 11.78
C HIS A 243 -18.33 -2.96 11.04
#